data_AF-A0A482XNQ0-F1
#
_entry.id   AF-A0A482XNQ0-F1
#
_cell.length_a   1.000
_cell.length_b   1.000
_cell.length_c   1.000
_cell.angle_alpha   90.00
_cell.angle_beta   90.00
_cell.angle_gamma   90.00
#
_symmetry.space_group_name_H-M   'P 1'
#
loop_
_entity.id
_entity.type
_entity.pdbx_description
1 polymer ?
#
loop_
_entity_poly.entity_id
_entity_poly.type
_entity_poly.pdbx_seq_one_letter_code
_entity_poly.pdbx_strand_id
1 'polypeptide(L)'
;MRKRNKTKRIGSNQYKEVSGQTTLVEQDFLPVVTATCKAGFMTIKVSTNSSFLGAIHARDFRTSCIAYGNGTNLTTLDINMLASQGSPDYCGVLVNNRSGNSTFLLESSL
;
A
#
# COMPACT_ATOMS: atom_id res chain seq x y z
N MET A 1 42.01 -22.38 43.27
CA MET A 1 42.36 -21.57 42.07
C MET A 1 43.09 -22.43 41.06
N ARG A 2 42.44 -22.90 39.98
CA ARG A 2 43.07 -23.45 38.76
C ARG A 2 42.13 -23.24 37.57
N LYS A 3 42.68 -22.64 36.51
CA LYS A 3 42.01 -22.03 35.34
C LYS A 3 41.39 -23.10 34.43
N ARG A 4 40.12 -22.94 34.02
CA ARG A 4 39.56 -23.62 32.83
C ARG A 4 39.44 -22.60 31.71
N ASN A 5 40.43 -22.59 30.82
CA ASN A 5 40.43 -21.80 29.61
C ASN A 5 39.90 -22.70 28.48
N LYS A 6 38.68 -22.46 27.99
CA LYS A 6 38.10 -23.20 26.86
C LYS A 6 37.52 -22.20 25.87
N THR A 7 38.41 -21.54 25.14
CA THR A 7 38.09 -20.72 23.97
C THR A 7 37.70 -21.65 22.83
N LYS A 8 36.40 -21.77 22.55
CA LYS A 8 35.89 -22.46 21.36
C LYS A 8 36.04 -21.50 20.17
N ARG A 9 37.15 -21.57 19.45
CA ARG A 9 37.25 -21.06 18.07
C ARG A 9 36.70 -22.13 17.15
N ILE A 10 35.57 -21.85 16.48
CA ILE A 10 35.15 -22.60 15.29
C ILE A 10 34.68 -21.59 14.25
N GLY A 11 35.40 -21.58 13.12
CA GLY A 11 34.86 -21.36 11.79
C GLY A 11 34.44 -19.94 11.43
N SER A 12 35.39 -19.18 10.88
CA SER A 12 35.12 -18.12 9.92
C SER A 12 34.44 -18.72 8.69
N ASN A 13 33.11 -18.70 8.64
CA ASN A 13 32.37 -18.87 7.40
C ASN A 13 32.42 -17.55 6.64
N GLN A 14 33.35 -17.49 5.69
CA GLN A 14 33.30 -16.60 4.53
C GLN A 14 32.02 -16.94 3.74
N TYR A 15 30.96 -16.14 3.92
CA TYR A 15 29.85 -16.16 2.97
C TYR A 15 30.35 -15.47 1.70
N LYS A 16 30.60 -16.29 0.68
CA LYS A 16 30.88 -15.86 -0.69
C LYS A 16 29.72 -14.96 -1.14
N GLU A 17 30.05 -13.78 -1.68
CA GLU A 17 29.11 -12.97 -2.45
C GLU A 17 28.67 -13.79 -3.66
N VAL A 18 27.46 -14.35 -3.59
CA VAL A 18 26.77 -14.88 -4.77
C VAL A 18 26.07 -13.70 -5.41
N SER A 19 26.71 -13.14 -6.45
CA SER A 19 26.09 -12.25 -7.42
C SER A 19 25.01 -13.04 -8.18
N GLY A 20 23.78 -12.96 -7.68
CA GLY A 20 22.61 -13.65 -8.22
C GLY A 20 21.33 -12.87 -7.94
N GLN A 21 21.25 -11.67 -8.52
CA GLN A 21 20.04 -10.99 -9.01
C GLN A 21 18.77 -11.05 -8.12
N THR A 22 18.78 -10.28 -7.02
CA THR A 22 17.56 -9.84 -6.34
C THR A 22 17.74 -8.37 -6.03
N THR A 23 17.08 -7.46 -6.78
CA THR A 23 16.71 -6.06 -6.39
C THR A 23 16.55 -5.16 -7.64
N LEU A 24 15.48 -5.32 -8.43
CA LEU A 24 15.08 -4.26 -9.40
C LEU A 24 13.57 -3.96 -9.39
N VAL A 25 12.77 -4.59 -8.52
CA VAL A 25 11.30 -4.40 -8.51
C VAL A 25 10.78 -3.82 -7.19
N GLU A 26 11.56 -3.84 -6.12
CA GLU A 26 11.09 -3.44 -4.78
C GLU A 26 11.50 -2.03 -4.35
N GLN A 27 12.32 -1.33 -5.14
CA GLN A 27 12.92 -0.05 -4.71
C GLN A 27 12.20 1.23 -5.14
N ASP A 28 11.17 1.17 -6.01
CA ASP A 28 10.61 2.40 -6.62
C ASP A 28 9.13 2.67 -6.34
N PHE A 29 8.41 1.75 -5.67
CA PHE A 29 6.99 1.95 -5.36
C PHE A 29 6.80 2.56 -3.95
N LEU A 30 7.08 3.86 -3.85
CA LEU A 30 6.79 4.67 -2.66
C LEU A 30 5.67 5.66 -2.98
N PRO A 31 4.39 5.24 -2.94
CA PRO A 31 3.29 6.10 -3.30
C PRO A 31 3.04 7.17 -2.24
N VAL A 32 2.84 8.42 -2.69
CA VAL A 32 2.29 9.50 -1.87
C VAL A 32 0.78 9.50 -2.06
N VAL A 33 0.04 9.29 -0.98
CA VAL A 33 -1.43 9.22 -0.99
C VAL A 33 -1.99 10.50 -0.38
N THR A 34 -2.89 11.16 -1.11
CA THR A 34 -3.66 12.31 -0.61
C THR A 34 -5.15 12.01 -0.75
N ALA A 35 -5.91 12.18 0.33
CA ALA A 35 -7.36 12.04 0.31
C ALA A 35 -8.02 13.38 0.65
N THR A 36 -8.96 13.83 -0.18
CA THR A 36 -9.71 15.07 0.03
C THR A 36 -11.21 14.79 0.00
N CYS A 37 -11.91 15.25 1.03
CA CYS A 37 -13.35 15.06 1.16
C CYS A 37 -14.10 16.35 0.81
N LYS A 38 -15.01 16.30 -0.16
CA LYS A 38 -15.84 17.44 -0.57
C LYS A 38 -17.22 16.97 -1.01
N ALA A 39 -18.27 17.60 -0.48
CA ALA A 39 -19.66 17.39 -0.91
C ALA A 39 -20.10 15.90 -0.97
N GLY A 40 -19.68 15.10 0.01
CA GLY A 40 -20.05 13.67 0.07
C GLY A 40 -19.14 12.72 -0.71
N PHE A 41 -18.15 13.25 -1.44
CA PHE A 41 -17.16 12.45 -2.16
C PHE A 41 -15.76 12.59 -1.55
N MET A 42 -15.03 11.48 -1.52
CA MET A 42 -13.61 11.44 -1.17
C MET A 42 -12.81 11.17 -2.44
N THR A 43 -12.03 12.15 -2.87
CA THR A 43 -11.08 12.00 -3.98
C THR A 43 -9.73 11.58 -3.42
N ILE A 44 -9.26 10.43 -3.87
CA ILE A 44 -7.97 9.85 -3.50
C ILE A 44 -7.02 10.01 -4.67
N LYS A 45 -5.88 10.63 -4.43
CA LYS A 45 -4.78 10.79 -5.38
C LYS A 45 -3.59 9.98 -4.92
N VAL A 46 -3.15 9.08 -5.77
CA VAL A 46 -1.95 8.26 -5.57
C VAL A 46 -0.90 8.74 -6.55
N SER A 47 0.14 9.38 -6.03
CA SER A 47 1.29 9.85 -6.81
C SER A 47 2.46 8.90 -6.62
N THR A 48 3.10 8.49 -7.71
CA THR A 48 4.29 7.64 -7.72
C THR A 48 5.48 8.38 -8.32
N ASN A 49 6.71 7.90 -8.07
CA ASN A 49 7.91 8.51 -8.65
C ASN A 49 8.14 8.06 -10.11
N SER A 50 7.57 6.92 -10.49
CA SER A 50 7.66 6.31 -11.82
C SER A 50 6.28 5.98 -12.37
N SER A 51 6.21 5.63 -13.66
CA SER A 51 4.97 5.27 -14.34
C SER A 51 4.29 4.09 -13.62
N PHE A 52 3.04 4.29 -13.21
CA PHE A 52 2.27 3.26 -12.53
C PHE A 52 1.32 2.56 -13.51
N LEU A 53 1.51 1.25 -13.65
CA LEU A 53 0.69 0.33 -14.46
C LEU A 53 0.11 -0.76 -13.56
N GLY A 54 -0.61 -0.35 -12.53
CA GLY A 54 -1.30 -1.25 -11.60
C GLY A 54 -2.75 -0.83 -11.40
N ALA A 55 -3.35 -1.31 -10.32
CA ALA A 55 -4.67 -0.88 -9.88
C ALA A 55 -4.59 -0.35 -8.44
N ILE A 56 -5.37 0.68 -8.15
CA ILE A 56 -5.70 1.09 -6.78
C ILE A 56 -7.18 0.80 -6.56
N HIS A 57 -7.53 0.23 -5.42
CA HIS A 57 -8.92 -0.10 -5.12
C HIS A 57 -9.20 -0.07 -3.63
N ALA A 58 -10.48 0.02 -3.29
CA ALA A 58 -10.95 -0.23 -1.93
C ALA A 58 -10.67 -1.70 -1.55
N ARG A 59 -10.23 -1.93 -0.31
CA ARG A 59 -10.10 -3.29 0.23
C ARG A 59 -11.45 -4.00 0.19
N ASP A 60 -11.50 -5.20 -0.39
CA ASP A 60 -12.71 -6.04 -0.55
C ASP A 60 -13.81 -5.50 -1.51
N PHE A 61 -13.70 -4.28 -2.06
CA PHE A 61 -14.68 -3.70 -2.99
C PHE A 61 -14.06 -3.41 -4.38
N ARG A 62 -13.70 -4.48 -5.11
CA ARG A 62 -12.90 -4.39 -6.36
C ARG A 62 -13.67 -4.09 -7.65
N THR A 63 -15.01 -4.06 -7.63
CA THR A 63 -15.84 -3.94 -8.84
C THR A 63 -16.23 -2.50 -9.18
N SER A 64 -16.60 -1.71 -8.17
CA SER A 64 -17.06 -0.32 -8.35
C SER A 64 -16.07 0.72 -7.82
N CYS A 65 -15.08 0.30 -7.03
CA CYS A 65 -14.19 1.19 -6.29
C CYS A 65 -12.73 0.90 -6.63
N ILE A 66 -12.42 0.90 -7.93
CA ILE A 66 -11.12 0.60 -8.52
C ILE A 66 -10.76 1.66 -9.57
N ALA A 67 -9.49 2.04 -9.61
CA ALA A 67 -8.91 2.86 -10.66
C ALA A 67 -7.60 2.23 -11.16
N TYR A 68 -7.40 2.25 -12.48
CA TYR A 68 -6.21 1.69 -13.11
C TYR A 68 -5.19 2.78 -13.41
N GLY A 69 -3.93 2.48 -13.12
CA GLY A 69 -2.80 3.26 -13.58
C GLY A 69 -2.67 3.13 -15.10
N ASN A 70 -2.51 4.25 -15.78
CA ASN A 70 -2.42 4.35 -17.23
C ASN A 70 -0.98 4.61 -17.72
N GLY A 71 0.03 4.27 -16.90
CA GLY A 71 1.43 4.56 -17.19
C GLY A 71 1.84 5.99 -16.86
N THR A 72 0.94 6.78 -16.25
CA THR A 72 1.30 8.06 -15.64
C THR A 72 1.73 7.86 -14.18
N ASN A 73 2.23 8.94 -13.58
CA ASN A 73 2.67 8.95 -12.19
C ASN A 73 1.54 9.35 -11.22
N LEU A 74 0.32 9.55 -11.71
CA LEU A 74 -0.82 9.99 -10.90
C LEU A 74 -2.06 9.19 -11.24
N THR A 75 -2.58 8.47 -10.26
CA THR A 75 -3.87 7.77 -10.37
C THR A 75 -4.86 8.38 -9.38
N THR A 76 -6.09 8.59 -9.83
CA THR A 76 -7.16 9.20 -9.03
C THR A 76 -8.31 8.21 -8.88
N LEU A 77 -8.87 8.12 -7.68
CA LEU A 77 -10.04 7.30 -7.35
C LEU A 77 -11.04 8.16 -6.56
N ASP A 78 -12.28 8.23 -7.04
CA ASP A 78 -13.36 8.94 -6.35
C ASP A 78 -14.27 7.95 -5.63
N ILE A 79 -14.55 8.23 -4.36
CA ILE A 79 -15.34 7.38 -3.48
C ILE A 79 -16.57 8.14 -3.00
N ASN A 80 -17.75 7.57 -3.17
CA ASN A 80 -18.98 8.09 -2.58
C ASN A 80 -19.03 7.72 -1.09
N MET A 81 -18.88 8.70 -0.20
CA MET A 81 -18.95 8.48 1.25
C MET A 81 -20.38 8.36 1.78
N LEU A 82 -21.38 8.74 0.97
CA LEU A 82 -22.80 8.71 1.33
C LEU A 82 -23.50 7.44 0.84
N ALA A 83 -22.80 6.59 0.10
CA ALA A 83 -23.34 5.32 -0.37
C ALA A 83 -23.70 4.42 0.82
N SER A 84 -24.92 3.88 0.81
CA SER A 84 -25.38 2.94 1.83
C SER A 84 -24.79 1.54 1.61
N GLN A 85 -24.53 0.81 2.69
CA GLN A 85 -24.13 -0.60 2.60
C GLN A 85 -25.13 -1.40 1.74
N GLY A 86 -24.60 -2.21 0.82
CA GLY A 86 -25.41 -2.98 -0.13
C GLY A 86 -25.74 -2.25 -1.44
N SER A 87 -25.45 -0.94 -1.54
CA SER A 87 -25.51 -0.24 -2.83
C SER A 87 -24.28 -0.58 -3.70
N PRO A 88 -24.40 -0.55 -5.04
CA PRO A 88 -23.26 -0.73 -5.94
C PRO A 88 -22.12 0.27 -5.72
N ASP A 89 -22.44 1.48 -5.24
CA ASP A 89 -21.49 2.57 -5.03
C ASP A 89 -20.81 2.50 -3.64
N TYR A 90 -21.14 1.50 -2.82
CA TYR A 90 -20.55 1.36 -1.49
C TYR A 90 -19.12 0.78 -1.58
N CYS A 91 -18.15 1.59 -1.16
CA CYS A 91 -16.73 1.26 -1.22
C CYS A 91 -16.11 0.87 0.14
N GLY A 92 -16.90 0.37 1.09
CA GLY A 92 -16.36 -0.05 2.39
C GLY A 92 -15.97 1.11 3.31
N VAL A 93 -16.47 2.33 3.07
CA VAL A 93 -16.24 3.47 3.97
C VAL A 93 -16.90 3.19 5.31
N LEU A 94 -16.13 3.34 6.39
CA LEU A 94 -16.59 3.19 7.76
C LEU A 94 -16.76 4.58 8.38
N VAL A 95 -18.00 4.98 8.67
CA VAL A 95 -18.30 6.26 9.31
C VAL A 95 -18.46 6.06 10.81
N ASN A 96 -17.68 6.79 11.59
CA ASN A 96 -17.85 6.85 13.04
C ASN A 96 -18.83 7.97 13.40
N ASN A 97 -20.06 7.59 13.71
CA ASN A 97 -21.13 8.54 14.06
C ASN A 97 -20.86 9.37 15.34
N ARG A 98 -19.90 8.97 16.19
CA ARG A 98 -19.53 9.74 17.39
C ARG A 98 -18.51 10.83 17.12
N SER A 99 -17.51 10.56 16.27
CA SER A 99 -16.45 11.53 15.97
C SER A 99 -16.63 12.26 14.64
N GLY A 100 -17.54 11.79 13.78
CA GLY A 100 -17.68 12.27 12.40
C GLY A 100 -16.54 11.84 11.48
N ASN A 101 -15.59 11.04 11.96
CA ASN A 101 -14.47 10.56 11.16
C ASN A 101 -14.91 9.44 10.23
N SER A 102 -14.38 9.45 9.01
CA SER A 102 -14.56 8.36 8.04
C SER A 102 -13.24 7.65 7.81
N THR A 103 -13.27 6.33 7.86
CA THR A 103 -12.11 5.47 7.58
C THR A 103 -12.33 4.75 6.26
N PHE A 104 -11.30 4.75 5.42
CA PHE A 104 -11.27 4.05 4.14
C PHE A 104 -9.96 3.27 4.03
N LEU A 105 -10.02 2.06 3.49
CA LEU A 105 -8.85 1.20 3.29
C LEU A 105 -8.55 1.12 1.80
N LEU A 106 -7.44 1.75 1.39
CA LEU A 106 -6.92 1.70 0.03
C LEU A 106 -5.88 0.57 -0.08
N GLU A 107 -6.01 -0.24 -1.13
CA GLU A 107 -4.99 -1.21 -1.54
C GLU A 107 -4.53 -0.92 -2.97
N SER A 108 -3.31 -1.36 -3.27
CA SER A 108 -2.71 -1.26 -4.60
C SER A 108 -2.19 -2.61 -5.04
N SER A 109 -2.36 -2.94 -6.32
CA SER A 109 -1.85 -4.16 -6.96
C SER A 109 -1.01 -3.77 -8.17
N LEU A 110 0.20 -4.33 -8.31
CA LEU A 110 1.03 -4.27 -9.51
C LEU A 110 0.87 -5.55 -10.35
#